data_AF-A0AAN6TKE6-F1
#
_entry.id   AF-A0AAN6TKE6-F1
#
_cell.length_a   1.000
_cell.length_b   1.000
_cell.length_c   1.000
_cell.angle_alpha   90.00
_cell.angle_beta   90.00
_cell.angle_gamma   90.00
#
_symmetry.space_group_name_H-M   'P 1'
#
loop_
_entity.id
_entity.type
_entity.pdbx_description
1 polymer ?
#
loop_
_entity_poly.entity_id
_entity_poly.type
_entity_poly.pdbx_seq_one_letter_code
_entity_poly.pdbx_strand_id
1 'polypeptide(L)'
;MGWGTVIVYGVCAGALGVAAMTMTEKIEQIFTGRPNSEVPGKTLARLINATPRNAQELWNLNMAMHYGQGAVAATFRALASYYGLRGPFTDFMFTGLRLLIDQTLENWTGVGAPPWTWPVGEQVVDLLHKAVYAFVTGYLTDRWIS
;
A
#
# COMPACT_ATOMS: atom_id res chain seq x y z
N MET A 1 12.15 -21.65 -9.46
CA MET A 1 12.11 -20.27 -10.01
C MET A 1 13.28 -19.48 -9.41
N GLY A 2 13.93 -18.57 -10.15
CA GLY A 2 15.02 -17.76 -9.61
C GLY A 2 14.54 -16.55 -8.80
N TRP A 3 15.36 -16.04 -7.89
CA TRP A 3 15.04 -14.89 -7.02
C TRP A 3 14.67 -13.62 -7.80
N GLY A 4 15.33 -13.35 -8.93
CA GLY A 4 15.00 -12.21 -9.78
C GLY A 4 13.56 -12.25 -10.29
N THR A 5 13.07 -13.43 -10.69
CA THR A 5 11.68 -13.60 -11.12
C THR A 5 10.69 -13.39 -9.99
N VAL A 6 11.01 -13.87 -8.77
CA VAL A 6 10.16 -13.68 -7.57
C VAL A 6 9.99 -12.18 -7.29
N ILE A 7 11.09 -11.43 -7.34
CA ILE A 7 11.08 -9.98 -7.10
C ILE A 7 10.24 -9.26 -8.17
N VAL A 8 10.44 -9.57 -9.45
CA VAL A 8 9.66 -8.96 -10.55
C VAL A 8 8.18 -9.25 -10.39
N TYR A 9 7.80 -10.50 -10.09
CA TYR A 9 6.41 -10.86 -9.85
C TYR A 9 5.83 -10.15 -8.63
N GLY A 10 6.61 -10.00 -7.55
CA GLY A 10 6.22 -9.20 -6.40
C GLY A 10 5.96 -7.75 -6.76
N VAL A 11 6.89 -7.09 -7.45
CA VAL A 11 6.75 -5.69 -7.89
C VAL A 11 5.50 -5.50 -8.76
N CYS A 12 5.30 -6.36 -9.76
CA CYS A 12 4.13 -6.29 -10.63
C CYS A 12 2.82 -6.54 -9.86
N ALA A 13 2.80 -7.52 -8.96
CA ALA A 13 1.63 -7.84 -8.15
C ALA A 13 1.29 -6.69 -7.20
N GLY A 14 2.29 -6.06 -6.59
CA GLY A 14 2.13 -4.88 -5.74
C GLY A 14 1.58 -3.69 -6.50
N ALA A 15 2.08 -3.41 -7.70
CA ALA A 15 1.54 -2.33 -8.53
C ALA A 15 0.06 -2.56 -8.90
N LEU A 16 -0.32 -3.79 -9.24
CA LEU A 16 -1.71 -4.15 -9.50
C LEU A 16 -2.59 -4.11 -8.23
N GLY A 17 -2.03 -4.52 -7.09
CA GLY A 17 -2.70 -4.38 -5.79
C GLY A 17 -2.99 -2.92 -5.44
N VAL A 18 -2.03 -2.01 -5.68
CA VAL A 18 -2.23 -0.56 -5.48
C VAL A 18 -3.30 -0.02 -6.41
N ALA A 19 -3.31 -0.46 -7.68
CA ALA A 19 -4.36 -0.08 -8.62
C ALA A 19 -5.75 -0.54 -8.14
N ALA A 20 -5.87 -1.78 -7.68
CA ALA A 20 -7.12 -2.32 -7.13
C ALA A 20 -7.61 -1.53 -5.90
N MET A 21 -6.71 -1.30 -4.95
CA MET A 21 -6.97 -0.47 -3.77
C MET A 21 -7.45 0.93 -4.17
N THR A 22 -6.73 1.59 -5.08
CA THR A 22 -7.07 2.95 -5.55
C THR A 22 -8.45 2.97 -6.21
N MET A 23 -8.78 1.98 -7.03
CA MET A 23 -10.11 1.89 -7.63
C MET A 23 -11.21 1.76 -6.56
N THR A 24 -11.01 0.90 -5.56
CA THR A 24 -11.97 0.76 -4.45
C THR A 24 -12.09 2.03 -3.61
N GLU A 25 -10.98 2.75 -3.36
CA GLU A 25 -11.00 4.05 -2.70
C GLU A 25 -11.80 5.07 -3.49
N LYS A 26 -11.65 5.10 -4.83
CA LYS A 26 -12.43 6.01 -5.68
C LYS A 26 -13.92 5.73 -5.62
N ILE A 27 -14.30 4.44 -5.62
CA ILE A 27 -15.69 4.03 -5.48
C ILE A 27 -16.23 4.46 -4.12
N GLU A 28 -15.50 4.18 -3.03
CA GLU A 28 -15.87 4.62 -1.67
C GLU A 28 -16.05 6.13 -1.59
N GLN A 29 -15.09 6.91 -2.09
CA GLN A 29 -15.11 8.36 -2.08
C GLN A 29 -16.31 8.96 -2.83
N ILE A 30 -16.81 8.30 -3.89
CA ILE A 30 -18.03 8.73 -4.59
C ILE A 30 -19.25 8.65 -3.65
N PHE A 31 -19.33 7.62 -2.81
CA PHE A 31 -20.45 7.42 -1.89
C PHE A 31 -20.32 8.22 -0.59
N THR A 32 -19.11 8.39 -0.07
CA THR A 32 -18.87 9.05 1.22
C THR A 32 -18.57 10.54 1.10
N GLY A 33 -18.17 11.01 -0.09
CA GLY A 33 -17.68 12.38 -0.30
C GLY A 33 -16.31 12.65 0.33
N ARG A 34 -15.61 11.62 0.83
CA ARG A 34 -14.30 11.75 1.48
C ARG A 34 -13.25 12.26 0.49
N PRO A 35 -12.40 13.23 0.87
CA PRO A 35 -11.31 13.69 -0.01
C PRO A 35 -10.19 12.64 -0.12
N ASN A 36 -9.29 12.86 -1.09
CA ASN A 36 -8.06 12.06 -1.20
C ASN A 36 -7.17 12.23 0.02
N SER A 37 -6.49 11.15 0.41
CA SER A 37 -5.37 11.27 1.35
C SER A 37 -4.15 11.81 0.63
N GLU A 38 -3.56 12.87 1.20
CA GLU A 38 -2.28 13.43 0.77
C GLU A 38 -1.12 12.99 1.68
N VAL A 39 -1.40 12.19 2.71
CA VAL A 39 -0.42 11.74 3.70
C VAL A 39 0.77 11.03 3.01
N PRO A 40 0.57 10.06 2.09
CA PRO A 40 1.68 9.40 1.42
C PRO A 40 2.57 10.37 0.61
N GLY A 41 1.97 11.31 -0.11
CA GLY A 41 2.70 12.32 -0.87
C GLY A 41 3.53 13.25 0.03
N LYS A 42 2.97 13.67 1.17
CA LYS A 42 3.67 14.47 2.19
C LYS A 42 4.78 13.68 2.85
N THR A 43 4.57 12.40 3.14
CA THR A 43 5.58 11.49 3.69
C THR A 43 6.75 11.34 2.72
N LEU A 44 6.49 11.05 1.44
CA LEU A 44 7.56 10.97 0.44
C LEU A 44 8.31 12.29 0.30
N ALA A 45 7.60 13.42 0.26
CA ALA A 45 8.21 14.74 0.22
C ALA A 45 9.20 14.94 1.37
N ARG A 46 8.83 14.55 2.60
CA ARG A 46 9.73 14.59 3.76
C ARG A 46 10.93 13.64 3.63
N LEU A 47 10.71 12.40 3.16
CA LEU A 47 11.76 11.40 3.00
C LEU A 47 12.85 11.82 2.02
N ILE A 48 12.48 12.49 0.93
CA ILE A 48 13.41 12.93 -0.12
C ILE A 48 13.76 14.42 -0.03
N ASN A 49 13.34 15.09 1.05
CA ASN A 49 13.53 16.54 1.26
C ASN A 49 13.03 17.41 0.09
N ALA A 50 11.87 17.06 -0.47
CA ALA A 50 11.19 17.82 -1.52
C ALA A 50 10.12 18.75 -0.97
N THR A 51 9.89 19.86 -1.68
CA THR A 51 8.84 20.84 -1.37
C THR A 51 7.91 20.96 -2.58
N PRO A 52 6.79 20.21 -2.63
CA PRO A 52 5.86 20.30 -3.75
C PRO A 52 5.26 21.71 -3.83
N ARG A 53 5.33 22.33 -5.01
CA ARG A 53 4.95 23.73 -5.24
C ARG A 53 3.49 23.90 -5.61
N ASN A 54 2.83 22.83 -6.01
CA ASN A 54 1.43 22.82 -6.44
C ASN A 54 0.81 21.44 -6.19
N ALA A 55 -0.52 21.36 -6.36
CA ALA A 55 -1.29 20.14 -6.15
C ALA A 55 -0.87 18.99 -7.08
N GLN A 56 -0.45 19.29 -8.32
CA GLN A 56 0.00 18.26 -9.27
C GLN A 56 1.31 17.61 -8.83
N GLU A 57 2.27 18.39 -8.34
CA GLU A 57 3.53 17.87 -7.78
C GLU A 57 3.27 17.00 -6.55
N LEU A 58 2.38 17.43 -5.65
CA LEU A 58 2.01 16.64 -4.49
C LEU A 58 1.28 15.34 -4.89
N TRP A 59 0.40 15.40 -5.89
CA TRP A 59 -0.26 14.21 -6.43
C TRP A 59 0.72 13.22 -7.06
N ASN A 60 1.71 13.70 -7.80
CA ASN A 60 2.79 12.86 -8.35
C ASN A 60 3.56 12.16 -7.24
N LEU A 61 3.92 12.88 -6.17
CA LEU A 61 4.57 12.29 -4.99
C LEU A 61 3.67 11.27 -4.30
N ASN A 62 2.37 11.55 -4.21
CA ASN A 62 1.39 10.65 -3.62
C ASN A 62 1.31 9.32 -4.39
N MET A 63 1.23 9.40 -5.73
CA MET A 63 1.25 8.21 -6.60
C MET A 63 2.57 7.47 -6.50
N ALA A 64 3.71 8.18 -6.56
CA ALA A 64 5.02 7.57 -6.44
C ALA A 64 5.17 6.82 -5.11
N MET A 65 4.69 7.39 -4.00
CA MET A 65 4.73 6.74 -2.69
C MET A 65 3.85 5.49 -2.65
N HIS A 66 2.59 5.60 -3.09
CA HIS A 66 1.66 4.46 -3.10
C HIS A 66 2.19 3.30 -3.93
N TYR A 67 2.58 3.56 -5.18
CA TYR A 67 3.06 2.52 -6.08
C TYR A 67 4.44 2.00 -5.69
N GLY A 68 5.37 2.87 -5.30
CA GLY A 68 6.72 2.48 -4.88
C GLY A 68 6.69 1.61 -3.64
N GLN A 69 5.95 2.05 -2.61
CA GLN A 69 5.84 1.30 -1.37
C GLN A 69 5.05 0.00 -1.55
N GLY A 70 3.97 0.03 -2.34
CA GLY A 70 3.22 -1.19 -2.69
C GLY A 70 4.10 -2.19 -3.43
N ALA A 71 4.83 -1.77 -4.46
CA ALA A 71 5.76 -2.63 -5.19
C ALA A 71 6.82 -3.26 -4.27
N VAL A 72 7.45 -2.47 -3.41
CA VAL A 72 8.47 -2.97 -2.47
C VAL A 72 7.86 -3.92 -1.45
N ALA A 73 6.74 -3.55 -0.81
CA ALA A 73 6.06 -4.39 0.17
C ALA A 73 5.65 -5.75 -0.44
N ALA A 74 5.17 -5.75 -1.68
CA ALA A 74 4.74 -6.96 -2.36
C ALA A 74 5.87 -7.96 -2.66
N THR A 75 7.14 -7.53 -2.68
CA THR A 75 8.26 -8.47 -2.77
C THR A 75 8.32 -9.41 -1.58
N PHE A 76 7.97 -8.94 -0.37
CA PHE A 76 7.85 -9.80 0.81
C PHE A 76 6.71 -10.81 0.67
N ARG A 77 5.56 -10.39 0.12
CA ARG A 77 4.43 -11.30 -0.14
C ARG A 77 4.76 -12.34 -1.20
N ALA A 78 5.50 -11.96 -2.24
CA ALA A 78 5.99 -12.87 -3.26
C ALA A 78 6.99 -13.90 -2.70
N LEU A 79 7.89 -13.48 -1.81
CA LEU A 79 8.77 -14.38 -1.09
C LEU A 79 7.98 -15.35 -0.21
N ALA A 80 6.94 -14.86 0.49
CA ALA A 80 6.05 -15.73 1.26
C ALA A 80 5.44 -16.84 0.38
N SER A 81 4.88 -16.49 -0.79
CA SER A 81 4.37 -17.48 -1.76
C SER A 81 5.44 -18.48 -2.19
N TYR A 82 6.66 -17.99 -2.49
CA TYR A 82 7.77 -18.83 -2.91
C TYR A 82 8.15 -19.89 -1.86
N TYR A 83 8.07 -19.54 -0.57
CA TYR A 83 8.29 -20.46 0.54
C TYR A 83 7.06 -21.26 0.98
N GLY A 84 5.96 -21.19 0.24
CA GLY A 84 4.76 -21.98 0.50
C GLY A 84 3.76 -21.34 1.47
N LEU A 85 4.02 -20.13 1.97
CA LEU A 85 3.07 -19.35 2.76
C LEU A 85 2.07 -18.71 1.79
N ARG A 86 0.90 -19.33 1.64
CA ARG A 86 -0.12 -18.97 0.65
C ARG A 86 -1.51 -18.86 1.28
N GLY A 87 -2.40 -18.19 0.57
CA GLY A 87 -3.81 -18.12 0.91
C GLY A 87 -4.18 -17.03 1.92
N PRO A 88 -5.47 -17.00 2.34
CA PRO A 88 -6.08 -15.82 2.95
C PRO A 88 -5.48 -15.45 4.31
N PHE A 89 -4.95 -16.41 5.06
CA PHE A 89 -4.28 -16.12 6.33
C PHE A 89 -2.97 -15.36 6.12
N THR A 90 -2.18 -15.75 5.11
CA THR A 90 -0.96 -15.02 4.75
C THR A 90 -1.29 -13.61 4.24
N ASP A 91 -2.39 -13.44 3.50
CA ASP A 91 -2.85 -12.13 3.00
C ASP A 91 -3.31 -11.22 4.14
N PHE A 92 -4.00 -11.78 5.14
CA PHE A 92 -4.34 -11.06 6.37
C PHE A 92 -3.08 -10.59 7.12
N MET A 93 -2.10 -11.46 7.33
CA MET A 93 -0.82 -11.07 7.94
C MET A 93 -0.08 -10.01 7.12
N PHE A 94 -0.14 -10.12 5.78
CA PHE A 94 0.45 -9.15 4.87
C PHE A 94 -0.25 -7.78 4.91
N THR A 95 -1.55 -7.73 5.21
CA THR A 95 -2.26 -6.49 5.50
C THR A 95 -1.63 -5.78 6.71
N GLY A 96 -1.33 -6.54 7.77
CA GLY A 96 -0.61 -6.05 8.94
C GLY A 96 0.77 -5.49 8.58
N LEU A 97 1.55 -6.20 7.75
CA LEU A 97 2.84 -5.71 7.27
C LEU A 97 2.69 -4.40 6.47
N ARG A 98 1.70 -4.33 5.58
CA ARG A 98 1.42 -3.14 4.78
C ARG A 98 1.11 -1.93 5.67
N LEU A 99 0.28 -2.11 6.70
CA LEU A 99 -0.05 -1.06 7.66
C LEU A 99 1.16 -0.65 8.51
N LEU A 100 1.97 -1.62 8.96
CA LEU A 100 3.18 -1.35 9.72
C LEU A 100 4.13 -0.42 8.94
N ILE A 101 4.30 -0.67 7.63
CA ILE A 101 5.16 0.15 6.78
C ILE A 101 4.62 1.58 6.68
N ASP A 102 3.31 1.76 6.42
CA ASP A 102 2.68 3.09 6.39
C ASP A 102 2.92 3.81 7.71
N GLN A 103 2.50 3.19 8.82
CA GLN A 103 2.54 3.83 10.11
C GLN A 103 3.97 4.14 10.58
N THR A 104 4.94 3.32 10.22
CA THR A 104 6.34 3.62 10.52
C THR A 104 6.79 4.88 9.77
N LEU A 105 6.56 4.94 8.45
CA LEU A 105 7.08 6.03 7.63
C LEU A 105 6.31 7.34 7.86
N GLU A 106 4.99 7.28 7.96
CA GLU A 106 4.13 8.43 8.18
C GLU A 106 4.38 9.08 9.54
N ASN A 107 4.48 8.28 10.61
CA ASN A 107 4.75 8.81 11.95
C ASN A 107 6.21 9.25 12.11
N TRP A 108 7.17 8.51 11.54
CA TRP A 108 8.59 8.89 11.62
C TRP A 108 8.88 10.23 10.93
N THR A 109 8.19 10.51 9.82
CA THR A 109 8.30 11.80 9.12
C THR A 109 7.54 12.95 9.79
N GLY A 110 6.75 12.65 10.83
CA GLY A 110 5.88 13.61 11.52
C GLY A 110 4.70 14.08 10.67
N VAL A 111 4.35 13.35 9.60
CA VAL A 111 3.21 13.65 8.73
C VAL A 111 1.94 12.98 9.25
N GLY A 112 2.07 11.78 9.78
CA GLY A 112 0.99 11.00 10.36
C GLY A 112 0.75 11.27 11.84
N ALA A 113 -0.24 10.57 12.38
CA ALA A 113 -0.47 10.42 13.80
C ALA A 113 -0.79 8.95 14.10
N PRO A 114 -0.63 8.46 15.33
CA PRO A 114 -0.93 7.07 15.65
C PRO A 114 -2.39 6.69 15.31
N PRO A 115 -2.68 5.52 14.70
CA PRO A 115 -4.01 5.19 14.18
C PRO A 115 -5.15 5.26 15.20
N TRP A 116 -4.87 4.90 16.46
CA TRP A 116 -5.85 4.96 17.55
C TRP A 116 -6.27 6.38 17.96
N THR A 117 -5.63 7.41 17.40
CA THR A 117 -6.01 8.82 17.60
C THR A 117 -6.95 9.34 16.51
N TRP A 118 -7.14 8.59 15.42
CA TRP A 118 -7.99 8.98 14.30
C TRP A 118 -9.46 8.67 14.56
N PRO A 119 -10.39 9.36 13.87
CA PRO A 119 -11.79 8.92 13.83
C PRO A 119 -11.91 7.46 13.41
N VAL A 120 -12.80 6.70 14.07
CA VAL A 120 -12.98 5.26 13.80
C VAL A 120 -13.30 4.98 12.33
N GLY A 121 -14.06 5.85 11.67
CA GLY A 121 -14.37 5.73 10.24
C GLY A 121 -13.12 5.75 9.36
N GLU A 122 -12.13 6.58 9.67
CA GLU A 122 -10.86 6.64 8.94
C GLU A 122 -10.04 5.36 9.16
N GLN A 123 -10.02 4.83 10.38
CA GLN A 123 -9.35 3.56 10.68
C GLN A 123 -9.97 2.41 9.89
N VAL A 124 -11.30 2.32 9.84
CA VAL A 124 -12.02 1.27 9.09
C VAL A 124 -11.74 1.37 7.59
N VAL A 125 -11.80 2.59 7.03
CA VAL A 125 -11.49 2.83 5.62
C VAL A 125 -10.05 2.44 5.32
N ASP A 126 -9.10 2.79 6.20
CA ASP A 126 -7.69 2.45 6.01
C ASP A 126 -7.50 0.92 5.98
N LEU A 127 -8.00 0.23 7.00
CA LEU A 127 -7.93 -1.23 7.10
C LEU A 127 -8.54 -1.93 5.88
N LEU A 128 -9.72 -1.48 5.42
CA LEU A 128 -10.41 -2.07 4.28
C LEU A 128 -9.58 -1.98 3.00
N HIS A 129 -9.06 -0.80 2.69
CA HIS A 129 -8.31 -0.59 1.45
C HIS A 129 -6.95 -1.29 1.48
N LYS A 130 -6.27 -1.32 2.64
CA LYS A 130 -5.06 -2.14 2.80
C LYS A 130 -5.35 -3.63 2.67
N ALA A 131 -6.51 -4.11 3.12
CA ALA A 131 -6.93 -5.49 2.89
C ALA A 131 -7.15 -5.75 1.40
N VAL A 132 -7.87 -4.88 0.66
CA VAL A 132 -8.02 -5.03 -0.80
C VAL A 132 -6.66 -5.15 -1.49
N TYR A 133 -5.73 -4.24 -1.16
CA TYR A 133 -4.35 -4.30 -1.67
C TYR A 133 -3.70 -5.66 -1.38
N ALA A 134 -3.76 -6.13 -0.12
CA ALA A 134 -3.06 -7.32 0.33
C ALA A 134 -3.62 -8.60 -0.29
N PHE A 135 -4.93 -8.75 -0.36
CA PHE A 135 -5.60 -9.93 -0.92
C PHE A 135 -5.44 -10.00 -2.45
N VAL A 136 -5.50 -8.87 -3.15
CA VAL A 136 -5.25 -8.84 -4.61
C VAL A 136 -3.78 -9.19 -4.89
N THR A 137 -2.84 -8.58 -4.16
CA THR A 137 -1.41 -8.88 -4.30
C THR A 137 -1.13 -10.35 -3.96
N GLY A 138 -1.73 -10.87 -2.90
CA GLY A 138 -1.62 -12.26 -2.46
C GLY A 138 -2.10 -13.25 -3.51
N TYR A 139 -3.30 -13.04 -4.04
CA TYR A 139 -3.85 -13.85 -5.13
C TYR A 139 -2.93 -13.89 -6.35
N LEU A 140 -2.42 -12.73 -6.80
CA LEU A 140 -1.52 -12.63 -7.95
C LEU A 140 -0.19 -13.35 -7.69
N THR A 141 0.44 -13.10 -6.55
CA THR A 141 1.71 -13.74 -6.18
C THR A 141 1.58 -15.25 -6.04
N ASP A 142 0.52 -15.74 -5.40
CA ASP A 142 0.26 -17.18 -5.28
C ASP A 142 0.00 -17.83 -6.65
N ARG A 143 -0.66 -17.10 -7.56
CA ARG A 143 -0.96 -17.59 -8.91
C ARG A 143 0.24 -17.58 -9.86
N TRP A 144 1.14 -16.60 -9.73
CA TRP A 144 2.31 -16.45 -10.62
C TRP A 144 3.52 -17.23 -10.11
N ILE A 145 3.63 -17.41 -8.80
CA ILE A 145 4.70 -18.16 -8.13
C ILE A 145 4.11 -19.52 -7.72
N SER A 146 3.79 -20.31 -8.74
CA SER A 146 3.32 -21.70 -8.59
C SER A 146 4.35 -22.68 -9.12
#